data_AF-A0A9Q2SLI5-F1
#
_entry.id   AF-A0A9Q2SLI5-F1
#
_cell.length_a   1.000
_cell.length_b   1.000
_cell.length_c   1.000
_cell.angle_alpha   90.00
_cell.angle_beta   90.00
_cell.angle_gamma   90.00
#
_symmetry.space_group_name_H-M   'P 1'
#
loop_
_entity.id
_entity.type
_entity.pdbx_description
1 polymer ?
#
loop_
_entity_poly.entity_id
_entity_poly.type
_entity_poly.pdbx_seq_one_letter_code
_entity_poly.pdbx_strand_id
1 'polypeptide(L)'
;MKTFGRAAAAAILSTLALLLPGTAVAEVMTAPGAPNSGSAAVEIPGVPFYLPGTLDSRDARIVYLYGEREIARANDTQRAIGVPAEVRSRVLFEMRNALRTYTRVVMSDRITALGLEITDPNMTWEQITARYRARGLDGTALHEAIAESASKSRKGIDEQFGLDPENLPPLPAMRLAPAA
;
A
#
# COMPACT_ATOMS: atom_id res chain seq x y z
N MET A 1 -26.58 -10.14 60.22
CA MET A 1 -27.88 -10.81 60.47
C MET A 1 -28.89 -10.37 59.42
N LYS A 2 -29.70 -11.32 58.94
CA LYS A 2 -30.87 -11.20 58.05
C LYS A 2 -30.64 -11.15 56.54
N THR A 3 -30.47 -12.35 56.02
CA THR A 3 -31.04 -12.86 54.75
C THR A 3 -32.55 -12.64 54.65
N PHE A 4 -33.03 -12.26 53.47
CA PHE A 4 -34.31 -12.64 52.84
C PHE A 4 -34.08 -12.47 51.32
N GLY A 5 -34.49 -13.31 50.38
CA GLY A 5 -35.50 -14.36 50.42
C GLY A 5 -36.38 -14.25 49.17
N ARG A 6 -35.99 -14.97 48.10
CA ARG A 6 -36.81 -15.67 47.08
C ARG A 6 -38.10 -15.02 46.50
N ALA A 7 -38.08 -14.98 45.16
CA ALA A 7 -39.07 -15.55 44.22
C ALA A 7 -40.32 -14.77 43.76
N ALA A 8 -40.46 -14.81 42.41
CA ALA A 8 -41.65 -15.03 41.59
C ALA A 8 -42.62 -13.88 41.26
N ALA A 9 -42.76 -13.61 39.95
CA ALA A 9 -44.01 -13.45 39.15
C ALA A 9 -43.70 -12.57 37.91
N ALA A 10 -43.56 -13.15 36.71
CA ALA A 10 -44.61 -13.35 35.72
C ALA A 10 -44.98 -12.09 34.91
N ALA A 11 -44.51 -12.02 33.66
CA ALA A 11 -45.28 -11.44 32.56
C ALA A 11 -44.78 -12.04 31.23
N ILE A 12 -45.69 -12.76 30.59
CA ILE A 12 -45.57 -13.41 29.29
C ILE A 12 -45.78 -12.33 28.22
N LEU A 13 -44.87 -12.23 27.25
CA LEU A 13 -45.27 -11.84 25.90
C LEU A 13 -44.48 -12.68 24.90
N SER A 14 -45.17 -13.69 24.38
CA SER A 14 -44.76 -14.49 23.24
C SER A 14 -44.75 -13.61 21.98
N THR A 15 -43.63 -13.57 21.28
CA THR A 15 -43.62 -13.37 19.83
C THR A 15 -42.72 -14.42 19.18
N LEU A 16 -43.40 -15.30 18.48
CA LEU A 16 -42.96 -16.39 17.64
C LEU A 16 -42.22 -15.84 16.41
N ALA A 17 -40.96 -16.22 16.21
CA ALA A 17 -40.27 -16.08 14.92
C ALA A 17 -39.73 -17.46 14.51
N LEU A 18 -40.39 -18.05 13.50
CA LEU A 18 -39.96 -19.30 12.88
C LEU A 18 -38.68 -19.08 12.06
N LEU A 19 -37.65 -19.84 12.44
CA LEU A 19 -36.82 -20.74 11.63
C LEU A 19 -36.43 -20.33 10.18
N LEU A 20 -35.12 -20.09 9.97
CA LEU A 20 -34.37 -20.60 8.82
C LEU A 20 -32.94 -20.98 9.30
N PRO A 21 -32.45 -22.22 9.06
CA PRO A 21 -31.13 -22.67 9.47
C PRO A 21 -30.09 -22.38 8.38
N GLY A 22 -28.89 -21.96 8.76
CA GLY A 22 -27.80 -21.72 7.79
C GLY A 22 -26.54 -21.13 8.39
N THR A 23 -26.02 -21.72 9.47
CA THR A 23 -24.64 -21.48 9.92
C THR A 23 -23.68 -22.20 9.00
N ALA A 24 -22.98 -21.47 8.13
CA ALA A 24 -21.75 -21.93 7.49
C ALA A 24 -20.61 -21.01 7.94
N VAL A 25 -19.88 -21.44 8.96
CA VAL A 25 -18.54 -20.95 9.25
C VAL A 25 -17.63 -21.57 8.19
N ALA A 26 -17.22 -20.78 7.20
CA ALA A 26 -16.21 -21.21 6.24
C ALA A 26 -14.82 -21.00 6.87
N GLU A 27 -14.29 -22.09 7.43
CA GLU A 27 -12.89 -22.24 7.80
C GLU A 27 -12.04 -22.24 6.52
N VAL A 28 -11.34 -21.14 6.26
CA VAL A 28 -10.39 -21.06 5.13
C VAL A 28 -9.10 -21.78 5.54
N MET A 29 -9.05 -23.05 5.15
CA MET A 29 -7.86 -23.89 5.19
C MET A 29 -6.79 -23.30 4.25
N THR A 30 -5.70 -22.79 4.84
CA THR A 30 -4.55 -22.25 4.11
C THR A 30 -3.65 -23.40 3.66
N ALA A 31 -3.62 -23.68 2.35
CA ALA A 31 -2.60 -24.53 1.74
C ALA A 31 -1.39 -23.68 1.31
N PRO A 32 -0.14 -24.15 1.50
CA PRO A 32 1.05 -23.36 1.20
C PRO A 32 1.45 -23.50 -0.27
N GLY A 33 1.76 -22.37 -0.92
CA GLY A 33 2.50 -22.35 -2.19
C GLY A 33 1.65 -22.24 -3.45
N ALA A 34 1.07 -21.07 -3.70
CA ALA A 34 0.75 -20.61 -5.05
C ALA A 34 1.33 -19.19 -5.23
N PRO A 35 2.03 -18.89 -6.34
CA PRO A 35 2.58 -17.56 -6.58
C PRO A 35 1.42 -16.57 -6.70
N ASN A 36 1.52 -15.47 -5.95
CA ASN A 36 0.55 -14.40 -5.78
C ASN A 36 -0.06 -13.93 -7.11
N SER A 37 -1.10 -14.62 -7.58
CA SER A 37 -1.98 -14.19 -8.67
C SER A 37 -3.10 -13.39 -8.04
N GLY A 38 -2.73 -12.20 -7.57
CA GLY A 38 -3.64 -11.24 -6.94
C GLY A 38 -3.23 -9.86 -7.38
N SER A 39 -3.69 -9.46 -8.56
CA SER A 39 -3.71 -8.08 -9.05
C SER A 39 -4.68 -7.23 -8.19
N ALA A 40 -4.43 -7.14 -6.89
CA ALA A 40 -4.80 -5.95 -6.16
C ALA A 40 -3.65 -4.97 -6.43
N ALA A 41 -3.65 -4.35 -7.61
CA ALA A 41 -2.95 -3.10 -7.74
C ALA A 41 -3.49 -2.23 -6.60
N VAL A 42 -2.69 -2.00 -5.57
CA VAL A 42 -3.01 -0.96 -4.60
C VAL A 42 -3.21 0.28 -5.46
N GLU A 43 -4.47 0.69 -5.62
CA GLU A 43 -4.78 1.95 -6.27
C GLU A 43 -4.10 3.01 -5.43
N ILE A 44 -3.06 3.61 -5.98
CA ILE A 44 -2.36 4.68 -5.30
C ILE A 44 -3.27 5.89 -5.41
N PRO A 45 -3.79 6.40 -4.28
CA PRO A 45 -4.66 7.57 -4.33
C PRO A 45 -4.00 8.68 -5.14
N GLY A 46 -4.74 9.33 -6.03
CA GLY A 46 -4.22 10.43 -6.85
C GLY A 46 -3.39 10.02 -8.08
N VAL A 47 -3.16 8.73 -8.33
CA VAL A 47 -2.50 8.25 -9.57
C VAL A 47 -3.55 7.66 -10.53
N PRO A 48 -3.73 8.22 -11.74
CA PRO A 48 -4.65 7.66 -12.72
C PRO A 48 -4.25 6.26 -13.17
N PHE A 49 -5.23 5.51 -13.67
CA PHE A 49 -5.00 4.24 -14.34
C PHE A 49 -4.46 4.46 -15.76
N TYR A 50 -3.30 3.88 -16.04
CA TYR A 50 -2.67 3.82 -17.35
C TYR A 50 -2.56 2.36 -17.80
N LEU A 51 -2.75 2.12 -19.09
CA LEU A 51 -2.60 0.79 -19.66
C LEU A 51 -1.12 0.35 -19.64
N PRO A 52 -0.84 -0.95 -19.50
CA PRO A 52 0.52 -1.48 -19.59
C PRO A 52 1.22 -1.06 -20.87
N GLY A 53 2.50 -0.70 -20.79
CA GLY A 53 3.31 -0.36 -21.97
C GLY A 53 2.96 0.93 -22.71
N THR A 54 2.17 1.83 -22.11
CA THR A 54 1.70 3.05 -22.80
C THR A 54 2.50 4.31 -22.50
N LEU A 55 3.26 4.35 -21.41
CA LEU A 55 4.04 5.52 -21.02
C LEU A 55 5.50 5.34 -21.39
N ASP A 56 6.09 6.36 -22.01
CA ASP A 56 7.54 6.45 -22.12
C ASP A 56 8.18 6.66 -20.72
N SER A 57 9.50 6.51 -20.64
CA SER A 57 10.22 6.58 -19.36
C SER A 57 10.03 7.90 -18.62
N ARG A 58 9.87 9.02 -19.35
CA ARG A 58 9.67 10.34 -18.73
C ARG A 58 8.26 10.45 -18.15
N ASP A 59 7.24 10.05 -18.89
CA ASP A 59 5.86 10.06 -18.43
C ASP A 59 5.64 9.09 -17.26
N ALA A 60 6.25 7.90 -17.31
CA ALA A 60 6.23 6.96 -16.20
C ALA A 60 6.91 7.56 -14.95
N ARG A 61 7.97 8.36 -15.11
CA ARG A 61 8.61 9.08 -13.99
C ARG A 61 7.72 10.17 -13.43
N ILE A 62 6.99 10.91 -14.26
CA ILE A 62 6.00 11.90 -13.79
C ILE A 62 4.94 11.21 -12.93
N VAL A 63 4.36 10.12 -13.43
CA VAL A 63 3.37 9.32 -12.69
C VAL A 63 3.94 8.80 -11.36
N TYR A 64 5.20 8.34 -11.36
CA TYR A 64 5.90 7.95 -10.14
C TYR A 64 5.96 9.08 -9.12
N LEU A 65 6.37 10.29 -9.54
CA LEU A 65 6.54 11.42 -8.64
C LEU A 65 5.22 11.92 -8.05
N TYR A 66 4.12 11.85 -8.81
CA TYR A 66 2.78 12.06 -8.26
C TYR A 66 2.47 11.03 -7.17
N GLY A 67 2.68 9.74 -7.43
CA GLY A 67 2.51 8.70 -6.41
C GLY A 67 3.38 8.90 -5.17
N GLU A 68 4.61 9.39 -5.31
CA GLU A 68 5.47 9.75 -4.17
C GLU A 68 4.88 10.84 -3.29
N ARG A 69 4.33 11.88 -3.91
CA ARG A 69 3.66 12.98 -3.22
C ARG A 69 2.45 12.48 -2.42
N GLU A 70 1.73 11.53 -2.97
CA GLU A 70 0.57 10.90 -2.32
C GLU A 70 0.99 10.05 -1.12
N ILE A 71 2.10 9.31 -1.22
CA ILE A 71 2.70 8.56 -0.10
C ILE A 71 3.21 9.52 0.98
N ALA A 72 3.83 10.64 0.61
CA ALA A 72 4.27 11.67 1.56
C ALA A 72 3.07 12.30 2.29
N ARG A 73 2.00 12.66 1.58
CA ARG A 73 0.78 13.18 2.20
C ARG A 73 0.14 12.15 3.13
N ALA A 74 0.06 10.90 2.72
CA ALA A 74 -0.48 9.82 3.56
C ALA A 74 0.32 9.67 4.86
N ASN A 75 1.66 9.77 4.78
CA ASN A 75 2.53 9.75 5.95
C ASN A 75 2.22 10.91 6.91
N ASP A 76 2.12 12.14 6.39
CA ASP A 76 1.80 13.32 7.18
C ASP A 76 0.42 13.24 7.82
N THR A 77 -0.61 12.83 7.06
CA THR A 77 -1.97 12.66 7.57
C THR A 77 -2.04 11.60 8.66
N GLN A 78 -1.46 10.42 8.43
CA GLN A 78 -1.46 9.34 9.43
C GLN A 78 -0.69 9.73 10.70
N ARG A 79 0.43 10.46 10.56
CA ARG A 79 1.17 11.01 11.70
C ARG A 79 0.32 12.03 12.47
N ALA A 80 -0.38 12.93 11.78
CA ALA A 80 -1.20 13.97 12.40
C ALA A 80 -2.39 13.40 13.19
N ILE A 81 -2.99 12.29 12.75
CA ILE A 81 -4.09 11.63 13.46
C ILE A 81 -3.61 10.59 14.49
N GLY A 82 -2.29 10.47 14.70
CA GLY A 82 -1.71 9.62 15.74
C GLY A 82 -1.62 8.12 15.39
N VAL A 83 -1.59 7.75 14.11
CA VAL A 83 -1.36 6.35 13.71
C VAL A 83 0.02 5.89 14.22
N PRO A 84 0.12 4.75 14.93
CA PRO A 84 1.40 4.21 15.39
C PRO A 84 2.40 4.01 14.25
N ALA A 85 3.68 4.30 14.51
CA ALA A 85 4.74 4.21 13.50
C ALA A 85 4.82 2.81 12.86
N GLU A 86 4.64 1.74 13.64
CA GLU A 86 4.62 0.35 13.15
C GLU A 86 3.57 0.15 12.06
N VAL A 87 2.32 0.52 12.34
CA VAL A 87 1.20 0.40 11.38
C VAL A 87 1.44 1.28 10.16
N ARG A 88 1.78 2.56 10.38
CA ARG A 88 2.02 3.53 9.30
C ARG A 88 3.15 3.09 8.37
N SER A 89 4.27 2.66 8.94
CA SER A 89 5.44 2.24 8.15
C SER A 89 5.14 1.04 7.25
N ARG A 90 4.30 0.10 7.69
CA ARG A 90 3.85 -1.02 6.86
C ARG A 90 3.00 -0.55 5.70
N VAL A 91 2.01 0.29 5.96
CA VAL A 91 1.11 0.83 4.92
C VAL A 91 1.91 1.59 3.85
N LEU A 92 2.77 2.53 4.26
CA LEU A 92 3.57 3.34 3.34
C LEU A 92 4.57 2.49 2.54
N PHE A 93 5.15 1.47 3.16
CA PHE A 93 6.03 0.51 2.48
C PHE A 93 5.29 -0.25 1.37
N GLU A 94 4.09 -0.76 1.63
CA GLU A 94 3.31 -1.46 0.62
C GLU A 94 2.87 -0.52 -0.51
N MET A 95 2.43 0.71 -0.18
CA MET A 95 2.13 1.74 -1.19
C MET A 95 3.35 2.01 -2.09
N ARG A 96 4.55 2.11 -1.50
CA ARG A 96 5.80 2.34 -2.24
C ARG A 96 6.14 1.18 -3.16
N ASN A 97 6.01 -0.05 -2.69
CA ASN A 97 6.25 -1.24 -3.51
C ASN A 97 5.25 -1.33 -4.66
N ALA A 98 3.96 -1.08 -4.39
CA ALA A 98 2.93 -1.03 -5.42
C ALA A 98 3.22 0.04 -6.47
N LEU A 99 3.68 1.23 -6.08
CA LEU A 99 4.03 2.31 -7.00
C LEU A 99 5.14 1.90 -7.96
N ARG A 100 6.18 1.27 -7.41
CA ARG A 100 7.33 0.79 -8.18
C ARG A 100 6.90 -0.29 -9.18
N THR A 101 6.08 -1.24 -8.74
CA THR A 101 5.55 -2.28 -9.63
C THR A 101 4.67 -1.67 -10.72
N TYR A 102 3.72 -0.81 -10.34
CA TYR A 102 2.79 -0.19 -11.28
C TYR A 102 3.51 0.63 -12.35
N THR A 103 4.43 1.50 -11.94
CA THR A 103 5.17 2.35 -12.89
C THR A 103 6.02 1.54 -13.85
N ARG A 104 6.58 0.40 -13.42
CA ARG A 104 7.26 -0.55 -14.32
C ARG A 104 6.31 -1.22 -15.30
N VAL A 105 5.07 -1.53 -14.91
CA VAL A 105 4.07 -2.15 -15.79
C VAL A 105 3.66 -1.18 -16.91
N VAL A 106 3.48 0.09 -16.60
CA VAL A 106 3.00 1.09 -17.58
C VAL A 106 4.09 1.59 -18.52
N MET A 107 5.37 1.33 -18.24
CA MET A 107 6.51 1.65 -19.13
C MET A 107 6.45 0.88 -20.45
N SER A 108 6.52 1.61 -21.57
CA SER A 108 6.62 1.08 -22.93
C SER A 108 7.97 0.40 -23.18
N ASP A 109 9.06 0.96 -22.65
CA ASP A 109 10.38 0.34 -22.67
C ASP A 109 10.45 -0.81 -21.66
N ARG A 110 10.18 -2.02 -22.15
CA ARG A 110 10.20 -3.26 -21.36
C ARG A 110 11.60 -3.68 -20.94
N ILE A 111 12.64 -3.34 -21.71
CA ILE A 111 14.02 -3.70 -21.37
C ILE A 111 14.46 -2.92 -20.13
N THR A 112 14.21 -1.62 -20.11
CA THR A 112 14.50 -0.79 -18.93
C THR A 112 13.66 -1.22 -17.73
N ALA A 113 12.36 -1.53 -17.91
CA ALA A 113 11.50 -2.00 -16.83
C ALA A 113 12.03 -3.30 -16.18
N LEU A 114 12.42 -4.29 -17.00
CA LEU A 114 13.02 -5.54 -16.53
C LEU A 114 14.37 -5.31 -15.85
N GLY A 115 15.20 -4.41 -16.39
CA GLY A 115 16.45 -3.99 -15.77
C GLY A 115 16.24 -3.48 -14.35
N LEU A 116 15.23 -2.62 -14.14
CA LEU A 116 14.88 -2.08 -12.82
C LEU A 116 14.36 -3.15 -11.85
N GLU A 117 13.69 -4.20 -12.33
CA GLU A 117 13.26 -5.33 -11.50
C GLU A 117 14.46 -6.13 -10.98
N ILE A 118 15.52 -6.24 -11.78
CA ILE A 118 16.75 -6.95 -11.43
C ILE A 118 17.65 -6.11 -10.53
N THR A 119 17.91 -4.84 -10.88
CA THR A 119 18.88 -4.00 -10.15
C THR A 119 18.30 -3.40 -8.88
N ASP A 120 17.00 -3.11 -8.87
CA ASP A 120 16.29 -2.50 -7.74
C ASP A 120 15.01 -3.30 -7.42
N PRO A 121 15.10 -4.56 -6.97
CA PRO A 121 13.91 -5.34 -6.63
C PRO A 121 13.14 -4.69 -5.46
N ASN A 122 11.83 -4.92 -5.41
CA ASN A 122 11.06 -4.60 -4.21
C ASN A 122 11.50 -5.53 -3.08
N MET A 123 11.81 -4.97 -1.92
CA MET A 123 12.15 -5.77 -0.75
C MET A 123 10.89 -6.38 -0.15
N THR A 124 11.05 -7.49 0.57
CA THR A 124 10.01 -7.93 1.52
C THR A 124 10.06 -7.09 2.80
N TRP A 125 9.03 -7.20 3.62
CA TRP A 125 9.00 -6.52 4.91
C TRP A 125 10.14 -6.94 5.84
N GLU A 126 10.44 -8.24 5.86
CA GLU A 126 11.52 -8.83 6.66
C GLU A 126 12.87 -8.29 6.20
N GLN A 127 13.06 -8.14 4.89
CA GLN A 127 14.29 -7.60 4.33
C GLN A 127 14.48 -6.12 4.66
N ILE A 128 13.44 -5.29 4.54
CA ILE A 128 13.56 -3.85 4.85
C ILE A 128 13.77 -3.63 6.35
N THR A 129 13.05 -4.36 7.21
CA THR A 129 13.23 -4.27 8.66
C THR A 129 14.62 -4.75 9.07
N ALA A 130 15.11 -5.87 8.53
CA ALA A 130 16.48 -6.34 8.77
C ALA A 130 17.54 -5.33 8.33
N ARG A 131 17.36 -4.66 7.18
CA ARG A 131 18.26 -3.60 6.70
C ARG A 131 18.35 -2.44 7.71
N TYR A 132 17.22 -2.00 8.28
CA TYR A 132 17.24 -0.90 9.25
C TYR A 132 17.72 -1.34 10.64
N ARG A 133 17.46 -2.58 11.07
CA ARG A 133 18.08 -3.16 12.28
C ARG A 133 19.59 -3.25 12.16
N ALA A 134 20.11 -3.62 10.99
CA ALA A 134 21.55 -3.63 10.72
C ALA A 134 22.20 -2.23 10.80
N ARG A 135 21.40 -1.15 10.77
CA ARG A 135 21.84 0.23 11.01
C ARG A 135 21.72 0.66 12.47
N GLY A 136 21.39 -0.27 13.38
CA GLY A 136 21.22 -0.02 14.81
C GLY A 136 19.87 0.61 15.19
N LEU A 137 18.89 0.63 14.29
CA LEU A 137 17.55 1.12 14.61
C LEU A 137 16.67 -0.01 15.15
N ASP A 138 15.83 0.30 16.13
CA ASP A 138 14.81 -0.62 16.64
C ASP A 138 13.55 0.13 17.11
N GLY A 139 12.49 -0.63 17.43
CA GLY A 139 11.21 -0.11 17.91
C GLY A 139 10.66 1.03 17.04
N THR A 140 10.18 2.10 17.67
CA THR A 140 9.61 3.27 16.98
C THR A 140 10.59 3.89 15.98
N ALA A 141 11.87 4.01 16.32
CA ALA A 141 12.87 4.66 15.45
C ALA A 141 13.07 3.89 14.13
N LEU A 142 13.03 2.56 14.17
CA LEU A 142 13.07 1.73 12.97
C LEU A 142 11.86 2.01 12.07
N HIS A 143 10.67 2.04 12.64
CA HIS A 143 9.44 2.23 11.88
C HIS A 143 9.34 3.64 11.29
N GLU A 144 9.74 4.67 12.04
CA GLU A 144 9.84 6.03 11.51
C GLU A 144 10.80 6.11 10.32
N ALA A 145 11.95 5.45 10.40
CA ALA A 145 12.92 5.45 9.32
C ALA A 145 12.41 4.74 8.05
N ILE A 146 11.62 3.68 8.20
CA ILE A 146 10.97 3.00 7.07
C ILE A 146 9.88 3.89 6.46
N ALA A 147 9.01 4.48 7.29
CA ALA A 147 7.95 5.39 6.84
C ALA A 147 8.54 6.57 6.07
N GLU A 148 9.57 7.21 6.62
CA GLU A 148 10.26 8.34 6.00
C GLU A 148 10.93 7.94 4.67
N SER A 149 11.53 6.76 4.61
CA SER A 149 12.15 6.27 3.38
C SER A 149 11.13 5.93 2.29
N ALA A 150 9.93 5.49 2.65
CA ALA A 150 8.87 5.23 1.69
C ALA A 150 8.35 6.53 1.06
N SER A 151 8.38 7.64 1.80
CA SER A 151 7.86 8.96 1.40
C SER A 151 8.85 9.85 0.64
N LYS A 152 10.10 9.43 0.42
CA LYS A 152 11.14 10.26 -0.22
C LYS A 152 11.45 9.87 -1.67
N SER A 153 11.59 10.89 -2.52
CA SER A 153 12.21 10.77 -3.85
C SER A 153 13.74 10.71 -3.77
N ARG A 154 14.36 10.06 -4.77
CA ARG A 154 15.79 10.09 -5.04
C ARG A 154 16.09 11.22 -6.04
N LYS A 155 16.47 12.40 -5.53
CA LYS A 155 16.69 13.63 -6.32
C LYS A 155 17.52 13.44 -7.60
N GLY A 156 18.61 12.66 -7.55
CA GLY A 156 19.50 12.46 -8.70
C GLY A 156 18.89 11.68 -9.89
N ILE A 157 17.74 11.03 -9.73
CA ILE A 157 17.01 10.41 -10.86
C ILE A 157 16.10 11.45 -11.55
N ASP A 158 15.54 12.38 -10.79
CA ASP A 158 14.59 13.38 -11.32
C ASP A 158 15.26 14.35 -12.29
N GLU A 159 16.50 14.73 -11.98
CA GLU A 159 17.34 15.59 -12.81
C GLU A 159 17.61 14.98 -14.20
N GLN A 160 17.72 13.66 -14.32
CA GLN A 160 17.94 12.97 -15.61
C GLN A 160 16.76 13.12 -16.57
N PHE A 161 15.55 13.35 -16.04
CA PHE A 161 14.33 13.56 -16.82
C PHE A 161 13.95 15.04 -16.93
N GLY A 162 14.75 15.94 -16.36
CA GLY A 162 14.45 17.37 -16.26
C GLY A 162 13.19 17.65 -15.45
N LEU A 163 12.96 16.88 -14.37
CA LEU A 163 11.78 17.00 -13.52
C LEU A 163 12.16 17.63 -12.18
N ASP A 164 11.33 18.57 -11.73
CA ASP A 164 11.39 19.13 -10.38
C ASP A 164 10.22 18.56 -9.55
N PRO A 165 10.49 17.79 -8.47
CA PRO A 165 9.44 17.24 -7.61
C PRO A 165 8.52 18.29 -6.97
N GLU A 166 8.97 19.53 -6.81
CA GLU A 166 8.15 20.62 -6.27
C GLU A 166 7.28 21.25 -7.35
N ASN A 167 7.75 21.26 -8.60
CA ASN A 167 7.07 21.84 -9.75
C ASN A 167 6.90 20.81 -10.89
N LEU A 168 6.09 19.78 -10.63
CA LEU A 168 5.86 18.72 -11.60
C LEU A 168 5.04 19.22 -12.81
N PRO A 169 5.36 18.75 -14.03
CA PRO A 169 4.44 18.89 -15.15
C PRO A 169 3.12 18.17 -14.86
N PRO A 170 2.02 18.50 -15.56
CA PRO A 170 0.77 17.79 -15.39
C PRO A 170 0.92 16.30 -15.67
N LEU A 171 0.05 15.50 -15.04
CA LEU A 171 -0.06 14.07 -15.34
C LEU A 171 -0.25 13.86 -16.85
N PRO A 172 0.42 12.84 -17.43
CA PRO A 172 0.30 12.58 -18.85
C PRO A 172 -1.14 12.18 -19.20
N ALA A 173 -1.58 12.54 -20.40
CA ALA A 173 -2.88 12.12 -20.89
C ALA A 173 -2.95 10.58 -20.97
N MET A 174 -4.13 10.01 -20.68
CA MET A 174 -4.34 8.57 -20.87
C MET A 174 -4.14 8.22 -22.35
N ARG A 175 -3.26 7.26 -22.63
CA ARG A 175 -2.98 6.75 -23.97
C ARG A 175 -3.64 5.38 -24.14
N LEU A 176 -4.43 5.23 -25.20
CA LEU A 176 -5.09 3.95 -25.54
C LEU A 176 -4.23 3.04 -26.42
N ALA A 177 -3.06 3.52 -26.84
CA ALA A 177 -2.07 2.81 -27.64
C ALA A 177 -0.67 2.98 -27.03
N PRO A 178 0.24 2.02 -27.22
CA PRO A 178 1.62 2.15 -26.77
C PRO A 178 2.30 3.39 -27.37
N ALA A 179 3.20 4.00 -26.61
CA ALA A 179 4.03 5.09 -27.12
C ALA A 179 4.85 4.59 -28.33
N ALA A 180 4.81 5.35 -29.43
CA ALA A 180 5.54 5.03 -30.67
C ALA A 180 7.06 5.24 -30.51
#